data_AF-A0AAD6WUH0-F1
#
_entry.id   AF-A0AAD6WUH0-F1
#
_cell.length_a   1.000
_cell.length_b   1.000
_cell.length_c   1.000
_cell.angle_alpha   90.00
_cell.angle_beta   90.00
_cell.angle_gamma   90.00
#
_symmetry.space_group_name_H-M   'P 1'
#
loop_
_entity.id
_entity.type
_entity.pdbx_description
1 polymer ?
#
loop_
_entity_poly.entity_id
_entity_poly.type
_entity_poly.pdbx_seq_one_letter_code
_entity_poly.pdbx_strand_id
1 'polypeptide(L)'
;MAPENGSPISPIGSLAPETLEEIIAFTPPESHLALGLVSKGLYSLCVRSVYSEIALRSPAAVVKCCRTLANNLLAASMVKSFEISYTPFAAPTLSSFYSLIGKALQQITNVHHLVLLVPDSNYISVLTRCSLPRLRHFECCLSLDDTMVSFLNRHLQIRYLQLGTHEKTPHPHTGHPIVMLPKLEYFIGNSSCVAPLIQRASLRAAFITWDAVGEPTEESIAALERSSTDTLNVLSCRRHGWNLDLLDRISTHLPHIYALSLTNLFVTDVVLTHEPEHLEAIGQYLARFTSLQRLTITCVNVWNPDEQSPPQMDEAFDTITAWGAVCPSLVECTLPQSNAVKWVRVCDNLWLPDPAQPGNTRWIWGMLRAHKYPGWDRIVDTLRARVPLKDFHRRLVRLRSKALLHEYETDDEDAAGVAGIRLGGAGWRVDEDDE
;
A
#
# COMPACT_ATOMS: atom_id res chain seq x y z
N MET A 1 -37.64 -26.57 -54.21
CA MET A 1 -36.51 -26.43 -53.26
C MET A 1 -36.46 -24.98 -52.85
N ALA A 2 -37.06 -24.65 -51.70
CA ALA A 2 -36.99 -23.31 -51.13
C ALA A 2 -35.72 -23.22 -50.27
N PRO A 3 -34.96 -22.11 -50.33
CA PRO A 3 -33.79 -21.93 -49.48
C PRO A 3 -34.27 -21.82 -48.03
N GLU A 4 -33.69 -22.63 -47.14
CA GLU A 4 -33.86 -22.50 -45.70
C GLU A 4 -33.44 -21.08 -45.29
N ASN A 5 -34.40 -20.29 -44.82
CA ASN A 5 -34.16 -18.99 -44.20
C ASN A 5 -33.29 -19.20 -42.96
N GLY A 6 -31.97 -19.03 -43.09
CA GLY A 6 -31.05 -19.00 -41.97
C GLY A 6 -31.42 -17.85 -41.04
N SER A 7 -31.88 -18.17 -39.83
CA SER A 7 -32.11 -17.19 -38.77
C SER A 7 -30.84 -16.36 -38.55
N PRO A 8 -30.93 -15.02 -38.48
CA PRO A 8 -29.76 -14.17 -38.27
C PRO A 8 -29.08 -14.56 -36.95
N ILE A 9 -27.81 -14.95 -37.05
CA ILE A 9 -26.98 -15.28 -35.89
C ILE A 9 -26.86 -14.00 -35.06
N SER A 10 -27.29 -14.06 -33.80
CA SER A 10 -27.14 -12.92 -32.88
C SER A 10 -25.65 -12.57 -32.77
N PRO A 11 -25.24 -11.31 -32.95
CA PRO A 11 -23.83 -10.89 -32.92
C PRO A 11 -23.15 -11.17 -31.57
N ILE A 12 -23.93 -11.37 -30.49
CA ILE A 12 -23.40 -11.75 -29.17
C ILE A 12 -22.92 -13.21 -29.17
N GLY A 13 -23.55 -14.08 -29.96
CA GLY A 13 -23.20 -15.50 -30.03
C GLY A 13 -21.88 -15.81 -30.75
N SER A 14 -21.30 -14.82 -31.45
CA SER A 14 -20.01 -14.96 -32.15
C SER A 14 -18.79 -14.53 -31.34
N LEU A 15 -18.98 -13.91 -30.17
CA LEU A 15 -17.87 -13.50 -29.31
C LEU A 15 -17.32 -14.69 -28.52
N ALA A 16 -16.00 -14.71 -28.33
CA ALA A 16 -15.36 -15.68 -27.46
C ALA A 16 -15.84 -15.50 -26.00
N PRO A 17 -16.01 -16.57 -25.21
CA PRO A 17 -16.51 -16.47 -23.84
C PRO A 17 -15.63 -15.56 -22.97
N GLU A 18 -14.32 -15.51 -23.21
CA GLU A 18 -13.39 -14.63 -22.51
C GLU A 18 -13.70 -13.14 -22.79
N THR A 19 -14.06 -12.80 -24.03
CA THR A 19 -14.47 -11.43 -24.39
C THR A 19 -15.79 -11.06 -23.72
N LEU A 20 -16.72 -12.00 -23.58
CA LEU A 20 -17.98 -11.77 -22.88
C LEU A 20 -17.78 -11.63 -21.37
N GLU A 21 -16.89 -12.43 -20.76
CA GLU A 21 -16.51 -12.27 -19.34
C GLU A 21 -15.92 -10.88 -19.09
N GLU A 22 -15.04 -10.40 -19.96
CA GLU A 22 -14.46 -9.06 -19.88
C GLU A 22 -15.53 -7.96 -19.99
N ILE A 23 -16.45 -8.08 -20.96
CA ILE A 23 -17.57 -7.12 -21.10
C ILE A 23 -18.44 -7.11 -19.83
N ILE A 24 -18.72 -8.28 -19.25
CA ILE A 24 -19.50 -8.37 -18.00
C ILE A 24 -18.74 -7.73 -16.84
N ALA A 25 -17.42 -7.89 -16.76
CA ALA A 25 -16.59 -7.28 -15.72
C ALA A 25 -16.66 -5.74 -15.74
N PHE A 26 -16.82 -5.13 -16.92
CA PHE A 26 -17.04 -3.68 -17.05
C PHE A 26 -18.47 -3.21 -16.69
N THR A 27 -19.40 -4.13 -16.40
CA THR A 27 -20.75 -3.77 -15.97
C THR A 27 -20.86 -3.74 -14.44
N PRO A 28 -21.67 -2.83 -13.86
CA PRO A 28 -21.85 -2.78 -12.42
C PRO A 28 -22.36 -4.13 -11.85
N PRO A 29 -21.83 -4.61 -10.70
CA PRO A 29 -22.18 -5.91 -10.12
C PRO A 29 -23.69 -6.14 -9.95
N GLU A 30 -24.44 -5.09 -9.61
CA GLU A 30 -25.91 -5.12 -9.47
C GLU A 30 -26.63 -5.50 -10.77
N SER A 31 -26.00 -5.30 -11.93
CA SER A 31 -26.59 -5.60 -13.25
C SER A 31 -26.37 -7.05 -13.68
N HIS A 32 -25.43 -7.79 -13.07
CA HIS A 32 -25.04 -9.12 -13.52
C HIS A 32 -26.21 -10.12 -13.46
N LEU A 33 -27.04 -10.04 -12.43
CA LEU A 33 -28.23 -10.90 -12.34
C LEU A 33 -29.24 -10.59 -13.46
N ALA A 34 -29.46 -9.31 -13.77
CA ALA A 34 -30.35 -8.91 -14.86
C ALA A 34 -29.81 -9.35 -16.23
N LEU A 35 -28.50 -9.21 -16.46
CA LEU A 35 -27.83 -9.70 -17.66
C LEU A 35 -27.94 -11.23 -17.80
N GLY A 36 -27.83 -11.95 -16.69
CA GLY A 36 -28.02 -13.39 -16.64
C GLY A 36 -29.42 -13.83 -17.07
N LEU A 37 -30.45 -13.00 -16.91
CA LEU A 37 -31.81 -13.32 -17.34
C LEU A 37 -32.04 -13.17 -18.85
N VAL A 38 -31.14 -12.48 -19.58
CA VAL A 38 -31.28 -12.22 -21.02
C VAL A 38 -31.06 -13.47 -21.85
N SER A 39 -30.07 -14.31 -21.50
CA SER A 39 -29.79 -15.55 -22.22
C SER A 39 -29.09 -16.58 -21.34
N LYS A 40 -29.19 -17.87 -21.71
CA LYS A 40 -28.53 -18.96 -20.98
C LYS A 40 -26.99 -18.87 -20.97
N GLY A 41 -26.39 -18.37 -22.06
CA GLY A 41 -24.94 -18.19 -22.15
C GLY A 41 -24.47 -17.07 -21.21
N LEU A 42 -25.16 -15.93 -21.24
CA LEU A 42 -24.89 -14.82 -20.32
C LEU A 42 -25.15 -15.23 -18.86
N TYR A 43 -26.18 -16.04 -18.61
CA TYR A 43 -26.45 -16.59 -17.28
C TYR A 43 -25.23 -17.31 -16.69
N SER A 44 -24.61 -18.23 -17.44
CA SER A 44 -23.45 -18.96 -16.92
C SER A 44 -22.25 -18.06 -16.62
N LEU A 45 -22.00 -17.04 -17.46
CA LEU A 45 -20.90 -16.10 -17.28
C LEU A 45 -21.18 -15.13 -16.12
N CYS A 46 -22.41 -14.60 -16.04
CA CYS A 46 -22.82 -13.70 -14.97
C CYS A 46 -22.82 -14.41 -13.60
N VAL A 47 -23.31 -15.66 -13.53
CA VAL A 47 -23.25 -16.44 -12.28
C VAL A 47 -21.81 -16.65 -11.84
N ARG A 48 -20.90 -16.94 -12.77
CA ARG A 48 -19.48 -17.06 -12.46
C ARG A 48 -18.90 -15.76 -11.90
N SER A 49 -19.25 -14.62 -12.51
CA SER A 49 -18.84 -13.28 -12.04
C SER A 49 -19.40 -12.94 -10.66
N VAL A 50 -20.67 -13.26 -10.40
CA VAL A 50 -21.33 -12.99 -9.12
C VAL A 50 -20.71 -13.79 -7.97
N TYR A 51 -20.26 -15.01 -8.23
CA TYR A 51 -19.63 -15.85 -7.21
C TYR A 51 -18.10 -15.77 -7.19
N SER A 52 -17.45 -15.13 -8.17
CA SER A 52 -15.98 -15.10 -8.21
C SER A 52 -15.39 -14.28 -7.07
N GLU A 53 -16.06 -13.20 -6.69
CA GLU A 53 -15.62 -12.27 -5.66
C GLU A 53 -16.72 -12.08 -4.64
N ILE A 54 -16.47 -12.51 -3.41
CA ILE A 54 -17.46 -12.49 -2.34
C ILE A 54 -16.89 -11.69 -1.18
N ALA A 55 -17.50 -10.53 -0.91
CA ALA A 55 -17.19 -9.70 0.27
C ALA A 55 -18.35 -9.69 1.26
N LEU A 56 -18.09 -10.13 2.50
CA LEU A 56 -19.11 -10.32 3.52
C LEU A 56 -18.90 -9.34 4.68
N ARG A 57 -19.72 -8.27 4.68
CA ARG A 57 -19.62 -7.15 5.63
C ARG A 57 -20.49 -7.26 6.88
N SER A 58 -21.20 -8.38 7.08
CA SER A 58 -22.01 -8.62 8.29
C SER A 58 -22.13 -10.10 8.64
N PRO A 59 -22.29 -10.47 9.92
CA PRO A 59 -22.44 -11.87 10.33
C PRO A 59 -23.67 -12.55 9.71
N ALA A 60 -24.76 -11.83 9.49
CA ALA A 60 -25.94 -12.36 8.81
C ALA A 60 -25.65 -12.72 7.34
N ALA A 61 -24.89 -11.87 6.63
CA ALA A 61 -24.43 -12.16 5.28
C ALA A 61 -23.48 -13.38 5.26
N VAL A 62 -22.56 -13.47 6.23
CA VAL A 62 -21.66 -14.62 6.39
C VAL A 62 -22.44 -15.93 6.54
N VAL A 63 -23.43 -15.97 7.44
CA VAL A 63 -24.24 -17.18 7.63
C VAL A 63 -25.00 -17.57 6.36
N LYS A 64 -25.63 -16.61 5.68
CA LYS A 64 -26.40 -16.88 4.46
C LYS A 64 -25.48 -17.38 3.34
N CYS A 65 -24.39 -16.68 3.08
CA CYS A 65 -23.43 -17.02 2.02
C CYS A 65 -22.73 -18.36 2.30
N CYS A 66 -22.15 -18.55 3.48
CA CYS A 66 -21.46 -19.79 3.83
C CYS A 66 -22.41 -21.00 3.81
N ARG A 67 -23.70 -20.83 4.15
CA ARG A 67 -24.70 -21.89 3.98
C ARG A 67 -24.92 -22.23 2.51
N THR A 68 -24.98 -21.24 1.62
CA THR A 68 -25.08 -21.48 0.18
C THR A 68 -23.84 -22.20 -0.34
N LEU A 69 -22.64 -21.70 -0.05
CA LEU A 69 -21.38 -22.27 -0.52
C LEU A 69 -21.15 -23.69 0.03
N ALA A 70 -21.52 -23.96 1.28
CA ALA A 70 -21.40 -25.30 1.86
C ALA A 70 -22.34 -26.34 1.21
N ASN A 71 -23.45 -25.90 0.61
CA ASN A 71 -24.45 -26.79 -0.01
C ASN A 71 -24.44 -26.77 -1.54
N ASN A 72 -23.70 -25.86 -2.17
CA ASN A 72 -23.66 -25.70 -3.63
C ASN A 72 -22.20 -25.71 -4.12
N LEU A 73 -21.74 -26.91 -4.52
CA LEU A 73 -20.37 -27.13 -5.01
C LEU A 73 -20.04 -26.32 -6.26
N LEU A 74 -21.01 -26.11 -7.15
CA LEU A 74 -20.78 -25.33 -8.37
C LEU A 74 -20.47 -23.86 -8.02
N ALA A 75 -21.30 -23.25 -7.17
CA ALA A 75 -21.04 -21.89 -6.69
C ALA A 75 -19.72 -21.80 -5.92
N ALA A 76 -19.45 -22.75 -5.02
CA ALA A 76 -18.20 -22.80 -4.27
C ALA A 76 -16.96 -22.90 -5.18
N SER A 77 -17.04 -23.68 -6.26
CA SER A 77 -15.94 -23.83 -7.22
C SER A 77 -15.66 -22.57 -8.05
N MET A 78 -16.61 -21.61 -8.10
CA MET A 78 -16.44 -20.37 -8.84
C MET A 78 -15.71 -19.29 -8.02
N VAL A 79 -15.68 -19.42 -6.69
CA VAL A 79 -15.07 -18.44 -5.78
C VAL A 79 -13.56 -18.37 -5.98
N LYS A 80 -13.07 -17.17 -6.30
CA LYS A 80 -11.65 -16.82 -6.46
C LYS A 80 -11.18 -15.88 -5.35
N SER A 81 -12.01 -14.93 -4.94
CA SER A 81 -11.76 -14.03 -3.81
C SER A 81 -12.86 -14.18 -2.77
N PHE A 82 -12.45 -14.36 -1.51
CA PHE A 82 -13.36 -14.53 -0.40
C PHE A 82 -12.92 -13.68 0.78
N GLU A 83 -13.73 -12.67 1.10
CA GLU A 83 -13.48 -11.71 2.16
C GLU A 83 -14.57 -11.77 3.23
N ILE A 84 -14.12 -11.80 4.48
CA ILE A 84 -14.95 -11.58 5.66
C ILE A 84 -14.35 -10.42 6.45
N SER A 85 -15.12 -9.36 6.60
CA SER A 85 -14.70 -8.18 7.35
C SER A 85 -15.91 -7.56 8.05
N TYR A 86 -15.92 -7.53 9.37
CA TYR A 86 -16.97 -6.84 10.10
C TYR A 86 -16.46 -6.52 11.50
N THR A 87 -17.01 -5.49 12.11
CA THR A 87 -16.75 -5.20 13.51
C THR A 87 -17.44 -6.27 14.37
N PRO A 88 -16.71 -7.02 15.21
CA PRO A 88 -17.32 -8.06 16.03
C PRO A 88 -18.33 -7.45 17.02
N PHE A 89 -19.41 -8.18 17.27
CA PHE A 89 -20.36 -7.82 18.31
C PHE A 89 -19.74 -8.06 19.70
N ALA A 90 -20.22 -7.32 20.70
CA ALA A 90 -19.79 -7.52 22.09
C ALA A 90 -20.12 -8.93 22.65
N ALA A 91 -21.11 -9.60 22.06
CA ALA A 91 -21.48 -10.95 22.42
C ALA A 91 -20.62 -11.98 21.67
N PRO A 92 -20.13 -13.03 22.36
CA PRO A 92 -19.36 -14.09 21.71
C PRO A 92 -20.21 -14.81 20.66
N THR A 93 -19.60 -15.10 19.51
CA THR A 93 -20.28 -15.84 18.45
C THR A 93 -20.30 -17.33 18.78
N LEU A 94 -21.39 -18.03 18.42
CA LEU A 94 -21.56 -19.45 18.69
C LEU A 94 -20.58 -20.31 17.86
N SER A 95 -20.12 -21.44 18.40
CA SER A 95 -19.22 -22.37 17.70
C SER A 95 -19.77 -22.89 16.36
N SER A 96 -21.10 -22.98 16.23
CA SER A 96 -21.79 -23.35 14.99
C SER A 96 -21.56 -22.36 13.85
N PHE A 97 -21.31 -21.09 14.16
CA PHE A 97 -20.96 -20.06 13.18
C PHE A 97 -19.61 -20.37 12.51
N TYR A 98 -18.55 -20.56 13.30
CA TYR A 98 -17.22 -20.89 12.77
C TYR A 98 -17.21 -22.27 12.09
N SER A 99 -17.99 -23.23 12.60
CA SER A 99 -18.17 -24.52 11.94
C SER A 99 -18.78 -24.38 10.54
N LEU A 100 -19.77 -23.51 10.37
CA LEU A 100 -20.37 -23.23 9.06
C LEU A 100 -19.36 -22.58 8.10
N ILE A 101 -18.58 -21.61 8.58
CA ILE A 101 -17.52 -20.98 7.78
C ILE A 101 -16.49 -22.03 7.36
N GLY A 102 -16.04 -22.89 8.28
CA GLY A 102 -15.07 -23.94 7.97
C GLY A 102 -15.57 -24.91 6.91
N LYS A 103 -16.86 -25.30 6.99
CA LYS A 103 -17.49 -26.12 5.94
C LYS A 103 -17.50 -25.42 4.58
N ALA A 104 -17.80 -24.13 4.53
CA ALA A 104 -17.78 -23.36 3.29
C ALA A 104 -16.36 -23.23 2.72
N LEU A 105 -15.37 -22.87 3.56
CA LEU A 105 -13.97 -22.75 3.18
C LEU A 105 -13.39 -24.06 2.60
N GLN A 106 -13.83 -25.22 3.11
CA GLN A 106 -13.46 -26.52 2.57
C GLN A 106 -13.99 -26.79 1.16
N GLN A 107 -15.07 -26.12 0.72
CA GLN A 107 -15.65 -26.30 -0.61
C GLN A 107 -15.08 -25.33 -1.66
N ILE A 108 -14.56 -24.16 -1.24
CA ILE A 108 -14.05 -23.12 -2.14
C ILE A 108 -12.58 -23.34 -2.53
N THR A 109 -12.30 -24.49 -3.14
CA THR A 109 -10.92 -24.93 -3.45
C THR A 109 -10.18 -24.08 -4.49
N ASN A 110 -10.89 -23.22 -5.22
CA ASN A 110 -10.34 -22.33 -6.25
C ASN A 110 -9.97 -20.93 -5.76
N VAL A 111 -10.04 -20.68 -4.45
CA VAL A 111 -9.68 -19.40 -3.86
C VAL A 111 -8.21 -19.06 -4.07
N HIS A 112 -8.00 -17.86 -4.58
CA HIS A 112 -6.71 -17.19 -4.74
C HIS A 112 -6.48 -16.13 -3.67
N HIS A 113 -7.53 -15.43 -3.25
CA HIS A 113 -7.50 -14.36 -2.25
C HIS A 113 -8.43 -14.71 -1.08
N LEU A 114 -7.85 -14.81 0.12
CA LEU A 114 -8.62 -15.00 1.35
C LEU A 114 -8.30 -13.85 2.30
N VAL A 115 -9.33 -13.08 2.67
CA VAL A 115 -9.22 -11.90 3.53
C VAL A 115 -10.11 -12.09 4.76
N LEU A 116 -9.51 -12.11 5.95
CA LEU A 116 -10.18 -12.31 7.24
C LEU A 116 -9.89 -11.14 8.19
N LEU A 117 -10.58 -10.02 7.96
CA LEU A 117 -10.43 -8.78 8.72
C LEU A 117 -11.43 -8.71 9.88
N VAL A 118 -11.39 -9.74 10.74
CA VAL A 118 -12.18 -9.81 11.97
C VAL A 118 -11.22 -10.09 13.12
N PRO A 119 -11.12 -9.21 14.14
CA PRO A 119 -10.23 -9.39 15.28
C PRO A 119 -10.82 -10.40 16.28
N ASP A 120 -10.99 -11.64 15.83
CA ASP A 120 -11.60 -12.74 16.57
C ASP A 120 -10.77 -14.00 16.42
N SER A 121 -10.09 -14.37 17.50
CA SER A 121 -9.15 -15.49 17.52
C SER A 121 -9.79 -16.83 17.16
N ASN A 122 -11.11 -16.99 17.29
CA ASN A 122 -11.78 -18.24 16.94
C ASN A 122 -11.70 -18.60 15.45
N TYR A 123 -11.43 -17.63 14.57
CA TYR A 123 -11.17 -17.90 13.15
C TYR A 123 -9.95 -18.80 12.94
N ILE A 124 -9.00 -18.85 13.88
CA ILE A 124 -7.84 -19.75 13.77
C ILE A 124 -8.28 -21.21 13.68
N SER A 125 -9.33 -21.59 14.42
CA SER A 125 -9.88 -22.95 14.42
C SER A 125 -10.50 -23.32 13.07
N VAL A 126 -11.02 -22.33 12.34
CA VAL A 126 -11.54 -22.50 10.98
C VAL A 126 -10.40 -22.82 10.02
N LEU A 127 -9.31 -22.05 10.07
CA LEU A 127 -8.15 -22.20 9.20
C LEU A 127 -7.44 -23.55 9.35
N THR A 128 -7.43 -24.14 10.55
CA THR A 128 -6.82 -25.47 10.78
C THR A 128 -7.34 -26.57 9.88
N ARG A 129 -8.62 -26.49 9.48
CA ARG A 129 -9.33 -27.55 8.77
C ARG A 129 -9.40 -27.30 7.27
N CYS A 130 -8.79 -26.23 6.79
CA CYS A 130 -8.89 -25.80 5.40
C CYS A 130 -7.59 -26.08 4.64
N SER A 131 -7.75 -26.43 3.36
CA SER A 131 -6.69 -26.58 2.38
C SER A 131 -7.11 -25.85 1.11
N LEU A 132 -6.41 -24.77 0.80
CA LEU A 132 -6.70 -23.86 -0.30
C LEU A 132 -5.50 -23.88 -1.26
N PRO A 133 -5.35 -24.93 -2.09
CA PRO A 133 -4.12 -25.19 -2.83
C PRO A 133 -3.74 -24.08 -3.83
N ARG A 134 -4.67 -23.20 -4.16
CA ARG A 134 -4.50 -22.07 -5.09
C ARG A 134 -4.34 -20.72 -4.40
N LEU A 135 -4.28 -20.70 -3.06
CA LEU A 135 -4.15 -19.49 -2.26
C LEU A 135 -2.82 -18.80 -2.56
N ARG A 136 -2.90 -17.55 -3.02
CA ARG A 136 -1.75 -16.69 -3.37
C ARG A 136 -1.71 -15.43 -2.51
N HIS A 137 -2.86 -14.99 -2.03
CA HIS A 137 -3.02 -13.78 -1.24
C HIS A 137 -3.77 -14.14 0.03
N PHE A 138 -3.18 -13.87 1.19
CA PHE A 138 -3.79 -14.12 2.47
C PHE A 138 -3.65 -12.92 3.39
N GLU A 139 -4.77 -12.44 3.90
CA GLU A 139 -4.83 -11.38 4.91
C GLU A 139 -5.62 -11.83 6.11
N CYS A 140 -5.12 -11.55 7.31
CA CYS A 140 -5.88 -11.76 8.52
C CYS A 140 -5.48 -10.79 9.63
N CYS A 141 -6.41 -10.52 10.54
CA CYS A 141 -6.13 -9.80 11.80
C CYS A 141 -5.57 -10.71 12.92
N LEU A 142 -5.20 -11.96 12.60
CA LEU A 142 -4.78 -12.95 13.59
C LEU A 142 -3.26 -12.89 13.82
N SER A 143 -2.84 -13.23 15.03
CA SER A 143 -1.42 -13.36 15.40
C SER A 143 -0.80 -14.64 14.84
N LEU A 144 0.53 -14.64 14.68
CA LEU A 144 1.29 -15.82 14.30
C LEU A 144 1.46 -16.77 15.49
N ASP A 145 0.62 -17.80 15.57
CA ASP A 145 0.76 -18.92 16.51
C ASP A 145 1.09 -20.24 15.78
N ASP A 146 1.33 -21.33 16.52
CA ASP A 146 1.63 -22.65 15.92
C ASP A 146 0.56 -23.13 14.94
N THR A 147 -0.68 -22.74 15.21
CA THR A 147 -1.86 -23.09 14.41
C THR A 147 -1.84 -22.37 13.07
N MET A 148 -1.50 -21.07 13.08
CA MET A 148 -1.31 -20.22 11.91
C MET A 148 -0.08 -20.70 11.12
N VAL A 149 1.03 -21.01 11.79
CA VAL A 149 2.22 -21.57 11.13
C VAL A 149 1.89 -22.87 10.39
N SER A 150 1.13 -23.77 11.04
CA SER A 150 0.65 -24.99 10.40
C SER A 150 -0.21 -24.69 9.17
N PHE A 151 -1.09 -23.69 9.24
CA PHE A 151 -1.88 -23.22 8.10
C PHE A 151 -0.99 -22.69 6.97
N LEU A 152 -0.09 -21.74 7.25
CA LEU A 152 0.79 -21.14 6.24
C LEU A 152 1.67 -22.19 5.55
N ASN A 153 2.21 -23.16 6.31
CA ASN A 153 3.04 -24.25 5.77
C ASN A 153 2.29 -25.20 4.83
N ARG A 154 0.94 -25.24 4.86
CA ARG A 154 0.14 -25.97 3.86
C ARG A 154 -0.03 -25.20 2.55
N HIS A 155 0.25 -23.90 2.52
CA HIS A 155 -0.08 -22.99 1.43
C HIS A 155 1.17 -22.32 0.84
N LEU A 156 2.08 -23.13 0.30
CA LEU A 156 3.38 -22.70 -0.24
C LEU A 156 3.30 -21.78 -1.48
N GLN A 157 2.10 -21.53 -2.00
CA GLN A 157 1.86 -20.65 -3.15
C GLN A 157 1.58 -19.19 -2.76
N ILE A 158 1.49 -18.88 -1.47
CA ILE A 158 1.28 -17.52 -0.97
C ILE A 158 2.43 -16.62 -1.44
N ARG A 159 2.06 -15.52 -2.10
CA ARG A 159 2.93 -14.42 -2.56
C ARG A 159 2.73 -13.15 -1.77
N TYR A 160 1.51 -12.92 -1.28
CA TYR A 160 1.14 -11.78 -0.45
C TYR A 160 0.62 -12.29 0.89
N LEU A 161 1.22 -11.83 1.98
CA LEU A 161 0.84 -12.19 3.34
C LEU A 161 0.68 -10.93 4.20
N GLN A 162 -0.51 -10.76 4.76
CA GLN A 162 -0.78 -9.79 5.82
C GLN A 162 -1.25 -10.51 7.09
N LEU A 163 -0.54 -10.26 8.19
CA LEU A 163 -0.90 -10.73 9.52
C LEU A 163 -1.26 -9.55 10.43
N GLY A 164 -2.01 -9.81 11.50
CA GLY A 164 -2.51 -8.78 12.39
C GLY A 164 -1.38 -7.97 13.02
N THR A 165 -1.47 -6.63 12.95
CA THR A 165 -0.51 -5.68 13.53
C THR A 165 -0.96 -5.16 14.90
N HIS A 166 -1.75 -5.94 15.65
CA HIS A 166 -2.37 -5.45 16.86
C HIS A 166 -1.39 -5.45 18.04
N GLU A 167 -1.11 -4.24 18.56
CA GLU A 167 -0.19 -3.91 19.68
C GLU A 167 -0.38 -4.71 20.98
N LYS A 168 -1.47 -5.48 21.11
CA LYS A 168 -1.84 -6.20 22.34
C LYS A 168 -1.67 -7.71 22.24
N THR A 169 -1.09 -8.23 21.16
CA THR A 169 -0.85 -9.67 21.10
C THR A 169 0.25 -10.02 22.10
N PRO A 170 -0.01 -10.89 23.09
CA PRO A 170 1.01 -11.32 24.03
C PRO A 170 2.19 -11.86 23.24
N HIS A 171 3.39 -11.34 23.55
CA HIS A 171 4.59 -11.72 22.82
C HIS A 171 4.72 -13.23 22.83
N PRO A 172 4.85 -13.84 21.66
CA PRO A 172 4.90 -15.27 21.59
C PRO A 172 6.15 -15.81 22.30
N HIS A 173 5.98 -16.97 22.93
CA HIS A 173 7.06 -17.66 23.62
C HIS A 173 8.21 -17.98 22.66
N THR A 174 9.45 -17.82 23.12
CA THR A 174 10.68 -18.11 22.37
C THR A 174 10.66 -19.51 21.76
N GLY A 175 10.72 -19.61 20.42
CA GLY A 175 10.86 -20.89 19.72
C GLY A 175 9.81 -21.13 18.62
N HIS A 176 9.49 -20.13 17.81
CA HIS A 176 8.50 -20.32 16.76
C HIS A 176 8.91 -21.39 15.73
N PRO A 177 7.97 -22.24 15.31
CA PRO A 177 8.19 -23.12 14.18
C PRO A 177 8.49 -22.31 12.92
N ILE A 178 9.45 -22.79 12.14
CA ILE A 178 9.87 -22.16 10.89
C ILE A 178 8.70 -22.18 9.90
N VAL A 179 8.42 -21.01 9.31
CA VAL A 179 7.41 -20.88 8.26
C VAL A 179 8.08 -20.98 6.89
N MET A 180 7.45 -21.74 6.01
CA MET A 180 7.96 -22.13 4.70
C MET A 180 7.12 -21.47 3.61
N LEU A 181 7.47 -20.25 3.21
CA LEU A 181 6.76 -19.53 2.15
C LEU A 181 7.74 -19.11 1.03
N PRO A 182 8.23 -20.07 0.21
CA PRO A 182 9.29 -19.82 -0.76
C PRO A 182 8.90 -18.89 -1.90
N LYS A 183 7.60 -18.59 -2.06
CA LYS A 183 7.06 -17.68 -3.08
C LYS A 183 6.61 -16.34 -2.51
N LEU A 184 6.83 -16.09 -1.22
CA LEU A 184 6.41 -14.84 -0.58
C LEU A 184 7.22 -13.68 -1.15
N GLU A 185 6.51 -12.70 -1.71
CA GLU A 185 7.07 -11.49 -2.32
C GLU A 185 6.67 -10.23 -1.53
N TYR A 186 5.51 -10.24 -0.86
CA TYR A 186 4.97 -9.09 -0.13
C TYR A 186 4.56 -9.51 1.28
N PHE A 187 5.04 -8.77 2.28
CA PHE A 187 4.73 -9.02 3.68
C PHE A 187 4.25 -7.76 4.38
N ILE A 188 3.15 -7.88 5.12
CA ILE A 188 2.64 -6.85 6.05
C ILE A 188 2.41 -7.51 7.42
N GLY A 189 2.96 -6.95 8.48
CA GLY A 189 2.76 -7.50 9.82
C GLY A 189 3.68 -6.94 10.89
N ASN A 190 3.67 -7.57 12.07
CA ASN A 190 4.54 -7.19 13.18
C ASN A 190 5.99 -7.68 12.97
N SER A 191 6.96 -6.95 13.51
CA SER A 191 8.40 -7.24 13.48
C SER A 191 8.74 -8.67 13.94
N SER A 192 8.07 -9.16 14.99
CA SER A 192 8.26 -10.51 15.54
C SER A 192 8.00 -11.64 14.53
N CYS A 193 7.19 -11.36 13.50
CA CYS A 193 6.87 -12.34 12.46
C CYS A 193 7.94 -12.39 11.35
N VAL A 194 8.77 -11.36 11.21
CA VAL A 194 9.71 -11.22 10.10
C VAL A 194 10.71 -12.38 10.08
N ALA A 195 11.51 -12.52 11.14
CA ALA A 195 12.55 -13.55 11.25
C ALA A 195 12.05 -14.99 11.05
N PRO A 196 10.91 -15.45 11.61
CA PRO A 196 10.41 -16.80 11.37
C PRO A 196 9.78 -16.98 9.97
N LEU A 197 9.26 -15.91 9.33
CA LEU A 197 8.60 -16.00 8.02
C LEU A 197 9.59 -15.99 6.85
N ILE A 198 10.63 -15.18 6.92
CA ILE A 198 11.40 -14.83 5.72
C ILE A 198 12.68 -15.64 5.52
N GLN A 199 12.97 -16.63 6.38
CA GLN A 199 14.22 -17.41 6.28
C GLN A 199 14.49 -18.01 4.89
N ARG A 200 13.44 -18.24 4.10
CA ARG A 200 13.50 -18.78 2.73
C ARG A 200 12.65 -18.01 1.72
N ALA A 201 12.21 -16.80 2.06
CA ALA A 201 11.47 -15.93 1.17
C ALA A 201 12.40 -14.85 0.60
N SER A 202 12.11 -14.36 -0.60
CA SER A 202 12.83 -13.23 -1.18
C SER A 202 11.82 -12.10 -1.40
N LEU A 203 11.68 -11.26 -0.38
CA LEU A 203 10.68 -10.20 -0.38
C LEU A 203 11.05 -9.10 -1.37
N ARG A 204 10.03 -8.55 -2.02
CA ARG A 204 10.07 -7.32 -2.84
C ARG A 204 9.63 -6.11 -2.05
N ALA A 205 8.65 -6.30 -1.16
CA ALA A 205 8.18 -5.26 -0.26
C ALA A 205 7.87 -5.82 1.14
N ALA A 206 8.19 -5.02 2.16
CA ALA A 206 7.87 -5.33 3.55
C ALA A 206 7.28 -4.09 4.24
N PHE A 207 6.15 -4.28 4.94
CA PHE A 207 5.47 -3.26 5.72
C PHE A 207 5.39 -3.74 7.17
N ILE A 208 6.33 -3.29 7.98
CA ILE A 208 6.58 -3.85 9.31
C ILE A 208 6.14 -2.84 10.38
N THR A 209 5.40 -3.34 11.36
CA THR A 209 5.01 -2.59 12.56
C THR A 209 5.78 -3.11 13.77
N TRP A 210 6.27 -2.21 14.62
CA TRP A 210 6.87 -2.53 15.92
C TRP A 210 5.95 -1.96 17.01
N ASP A 211 5.47 -2.83 17.89
CA ASP A 211 4.37 -2.51 18.80
C ASP A 211 4.87 -1.80 20.06
N ALA A 212 6.06 -2.14 20.55
CA ALA A 212 6.65 -1.52 21.74
C ALA A 212 7.91 -0.69 21.47
N VAL A 213 8.06 0.38 22.25
CA VAL A 213 9.31 1.14 22.34
C VAL A 213 10.42 0.20 22.81
N GLY A 214 11.50 0.11 22.04
CA GLY A 214 12.65 -0.72 22.37
C GLY A 214 12.54 -2.19 21.96
N GLU A 215 11.52 -2.59 21.19
CA GLU A 215 11.58 -3.87 20.49
C GLU A 215 12.89 -4.01 19.71
N PRO A 216 13.54 -5.19 19.75
CA PRO A 216 14.79 -5.41 19.06
C PRO A 216 14.57 -5.33 17.54
N THR A 217 15.14 -4.30 16.93
CA THR A 217 15.09 -4.08 15.48
C THR A 217 16.06 -4.99 14.72
N GLU A 218 17.17 -5.35 15.37
CA GLU A 218 18.27 -6.08 14.77
C GLU A 218 17.86 -7.42 14.16
N GLU A 219 17.03 -8.21 14.84
CA GLU A 219 16.67 -9.55 14.37
C GLU A 219 15.86 -9.49 13.07
N SER A 220 14.91 -8.56 12.98
CA SER A 220 14.07 -8.36 11.79
C SER A 220 14.89 -7.84 10.62
N ILE A 221 15.75 -6.84 10.85
CA ILE A 221 16.58 -6.25 9.80
C ILE A 221 17.64 -7.24 9.31
N ALA A 222 18.32 -7.96 10.21
CA ALA A 222 19.28 -9.00 9.83
C ALA A 222 18.62 -10.16 9.08
N ALA A 223 17.37 -10.48 9.38
CA ALA A 223 16.60 -11.47 8.61
C ALA A 223 16.29 -10.97 7.20
N LEU A 224 15.93 -9.68 7.03
CA LEU A 224 15.69 -9.07 5.72
C LEU A 224 16.97 -9.02 4.90
N GLU A 225 18.08 -8.60 5.50
CA GLU A 225 19.39 -8.58 4.85
C GLU A 225 19.75 -9.99 4.35
N ARG A 226 19.67 -11.01 5.22
CA ARG A 226 20.06 -12.38 4.85
C ARG A 226 19.23 -12.96 3.71
N SER A 227 17.93 -12.65 3.66
CA SER A 227 16.97 -13.32 2.77
C SER A 227 16.59 -12.53 1.52
N SER A 228 16.65 -11.21 1.61
CA SER A 228 15.97 -10.31 0.67
C SER A 228 16.83 -9.10 0.26
N THR A 229 18.13 -9.04 0.58
CA THR A 229 19.02 -7.91 0.20
C THR A 229 18.91 -7.53 -1.27
N ASP A 230 18.89 -8.52 -2.17
CA ASP A 230 18.91 -8.28 -3.62
C ASP A 230 17.51 -8.04 -4.22
N THR A 231 16.45 -8.37 -3.50
CA THR A 231 15.07 -8.31 -4.02
C THR A 231 14.21 -7.24 -3.36
N LEU A 232 14.54 -6.82 -2.14
CA LEU A 232 13.75 -5.89 -1.35
C LEU A 232 13.91 -4.47 -1.90
N ASN A 233 12.85 -3.99 -2.56
CA ASN A 233 12.82 -2.65 -3.11
C ASN A 233 12.12 -1.65 -2.18
N VAL A 234 11.08 -2.11 -1.47
CA VAL A 234 10.24 -1.23 -0.66
C VAL A 234 10.24 -1.71 0.79
N LEU A 235 10.58 -0.80 1.70
CA LEU A 235 10.48 -1.04 3.13
C LEU A 235 9.65 0.08 3.77
N SER A 236 8.57 -0.29 4.43
CA SER A 236 7.78 0.60 5.27
C SER A 236 7.88 0.15 6.71
N CYS A 237 8.20 1.07 7.61
CA CYS A 237 8.34 0.81 9.02
C CYS A 237 7.41 1.73 9.82
N ARG A 238 6.67 1.16 10.77
CA ARG A 238 5.83 1.90 11.70
C ARG A 238 6.27 1.58 13.12
N ARG A 239 6.74 2.57 13.88
CA ARG A 239 7.25 2.38 15.24
C ARG A 239 7.17 3.67 16.05
N HIS A 240 7.09 3.53 17.37
CA HIS A 240 7.07 4.66 18.30
C HIS A 240 8.38 5.46 18.33
N GLY A 241 8.28 6.79 18.35
CA GLY A 241 9.41 7.72 18.39
C GLY A 241 10.05 8.00 17.03
N TRP A 242 11.23 8.60 17.03
CA TRP A 242 11.94 9.07 15.82
C TRP A 242 12.65 7.97 15.01
N ASN A 243 12.76 6.76 15.57
CA ASN A 243 13.28 5.58 14.86
C ASN A 243 14.70 5.74 14.29
N LEU A 244 15.56 6.56 14.91
CA LEU A 244 16.94 6.78 14.45
C LEU A 244 17.78 5.50 14.54
N ASP A 245 17.60 4.69 15.59
CA ASP A 245 18.23 3.38 15.73
C ASP A 245 17.82 2.44 14.60
N LEU A 246 16.54 2.44 14.24
CA LEU A 246 16.02 1.62 13.13
C LEU A 246 16.60 2.09 11.78
N LEU A 247 16.64 3.40 11.53
CA LEU A 247 17.21 3.97 10.31
C LEU A 247 18.72 3.69 10.19
N ASP A 248 19.47 3.77 11.29
CA ASP A 248 20.89 3.38 11.33
C ASP A 248 21.07 1.91 10.88
N ARG A 249 20.26 0.99 11.40
CA ARG A 249 20.30 -0.42 10.99
C ARG A 249 19.91 -0.62 9.54
N ILE A 250 18.81 -0.02 9.08
CA ILE A 250 18.35 -0.12 7.69
C ILE A 250 19.43 0.40 6.73
N SER A 251 20.00 1.58 7.01
CA SER A 251 21.02 2.19 6.16
C SER A 251 22.33 1.39 6.10
N THR A 252 22.60 0.58 7.12
CA THR A 252 23.79 -0.29 7.20
C THR A 252 23.58 -1.62 6.49
N HIS A 253 22.44 -2.28 6.73
CA HIS A 253 22.17 -3.64 6.28
C HIS A 253 21.40 -3.72 4.96
N LEU A 254 20.70 -2.65 4.57
CA LEU A 254 19.85 -2.59 3.39
C LEU A 254 20.15 -1.32 2.54
N PRO A 255 21.41 -1.03 2.18
CA PRO A 255 21.79 0.21 1.50
C PRO A 255 21.26 0.33 0.05
N HIS A 256 20.74 -0.76 -0.51
CA HIS A 256 20.26 -0.84 -1.90
C HIS A 256 18.74 -0.73 -2.06
N ILE A 257 18.00 -0.48 -0.97
CA ILE A 257 16.54 -0.30 -1.07
C ILE A 257 16.19 0.89 -1.95
N TYR A 258 15.08 0.77 -2.68
CA TYR A 258 14.61 1.80 -3.59
C TYR A 258 13.71 2.83 -2.87
N ALA A 259 12.81 2.36 -2.00
CA ALA A 259 11.88 3.19 -1.27
C ALA A 259 11.85 2.83 0.22
N LEU A 260 11.95 3.85 1.07
CA LEU A 260 11.85 3.76 2.52
C LEU A 260 10.72 4.65 3.02
N SER A 261 9.80 4.09 3.79
CA SER A 261 8.76 4.83 4.51
C SER A 261 8.90 4.62 6.00
N LEU A 262 9.01 5.69 6.78
CA LEU A 262 9.08 5.67 8.24
C LEU A 262 7.87 6.41 8.81
N THR A 263 7.02 5.68 9.54
CA THR A 263 5.87 6.23 10.25
C THR A 263 6.19 6.25 11.74
N ASN A 264 6.51 7.45 12.24
CA ASN A 264 6.87 7.73 13.61
C ASN A 264 5.60 7.99 14.43
N LEU A 265 5.34 7.17 15.44
CA LEU A 265 4.17 7.31 16.32
C LEU A 265 4.55 7.99 17.63
N PHE A 266 3.92 9.13 17.96
CA PHE A 266 4.12 9.84 19.22
C PHE A 266 2.88 9.68 20.12
N VAL A 267 3.09 9.09 21.30
CA VAL A 267 2.04 8.77 22.29
C VAL A 267 2.08 9.72 23.49
N THR A 268 3.00 10.68 23.50
CA THR A 268 3.11 11.67 24.59
C THR A 268 3.33 13.05 23.98
N ASP A 269 2.94 14.09 24.72
CA ASP A 269 3.24 15.51 24.42
C ASP A 269 4.74 15.82 24.60
N VAL A 270 5.62 14.88 24.26
CA VAL A 270 7.04 15.15 24.16
C VAL A 270 7.18 16.10 22.99
N VAL A 271 7.21 17.39 23.35
CA VAL A 271 7.53 18.50 22.47
C VAL A 271 8.73 18.08 21.63
N LEU A 272 8.65 18.28 20.31
CA LEU A 272 9.67 17.95 19.31
C LEU A 272 10.93 18.83 19.48
N THR A 273 11.41 19.07 20.70
CA THR A 273 12.50 20.00 21.04
C THR A 273 13.83 19.63 20.39
N HIS A 274 14.02 18.38 20.00
CA HIS A 274 15.24 17.86 19.40
C HIS A 274 15.15 17.64 17.88
N GLU A 275 14.14 18.24 17.23
CA GLU A 275 13.91 18.04 15.80
C GLU A 275 15.14 18.34 14.91
N PRO A 276 15.89 19.45 15.08
CA PRO A 276 17.04 19.73 14.22
C PRO A 276 18.14 18.67 14.32
N GLU A 277 18.42 18.20 15.54
CA GLU A 277 19.43 17.16 15.80
C GLU A 277 19.05 15.83 15.15
N HIS A 278 17.75 15.48 15.18
CA HIS A 278 17.25 14.27 14.53
C HIS A 278 17.29 14.35 13.00
N LEU A 279 16.94 15.51 12.42
CA LEU A 279 17.01 15.71 10.96
C LEU A 279 18.45 15.67 10.45
N GLU A 280 19.41 16.20 11.22
CA GLU A 280 20.83 16.08 10.92
C GLU A 280 21.29 14.61 10.98
N ALA A 281 20.91 13.89 12.03
CA ALA A 281 21.23 12.46 12.16
C ALA A 281 20.67 11.63 11.00
N ILE A 282 19.42 11.88 10.58
CA ILE A 282 18.83 11.25 9.38
C ILE A 282 19.72 11.49 8.16
N GLY A 283 20.18 12.74 7.94
CA GLY A 283 21.09 13.06 6.84
C GLY A 283 22.37 12.22 6.85
N GLN A 284 22.96 11.96 8.02
CA GLN A 284 24.14 11.12 8.15
C GLN A 284 23.88 9.66 7.74
N TYR A 285 22.70 9.11 8.07
CA TYR A 285 22.32 7.77 7.62
C TYR A 285 22.01 7.72 6.13
N LEU A 286 21.43 8.79 5.57
CA LEU A 286 21.09 8.87 4.15
C LEU A 286 22.30 8.73 3.24
N ALA A 287 23.48 9.16 3.70
CA ALA A 287 24.74 9.04 2.98
C ALA A 287 25.15 7.59 2.69
N ARG A 288 24.59 6.59 3.41
CA ARG A 288 24.92 5.18 3.23
C ARG A 288 24.08 4.49 2.15
N PHE A 289 22.92 5.07 1.80
CA PHE A 289 22.10 4.50 0.74
C PHE A 289 22.68 4.81 -0.63
N THR A 290 22.71 3.79 -1.48
CA THR A 290 23.24 3.88 -2.86
C THR A 290 22.14 3.89 -3.91
N SER A 291 20.96 3.38 -3.57
CA SER A 291 19.83 3.22 -4.50
C SER A 291 18.53 3.86 -4.00
N LEU A 292 18.53 4.48 -2.81
CA LEU A 292 17.32 5.07 -2.24
C LEU A 292 16.85 6.24 -3.10
N GLN A 293 15.68 6.08 -3.72
CA GLN A 293 15.05 7.12 -4.54
C GLN A 293 13.88 7.78 -3.84
N ARG A 294 13.19 7.09 -2.92
CA ARG A 294 12.00 7.62 -2.25
C ARG A 294 12.13 7.49 -0.74
N LEU A 295 12.03 8.60 -0.03
CA LEU A 295 12.05 8.64 1.43
C LEU A 295 10.79 9.33 1.95
N THR A 296 9.91 8.60 2.61
CA THR A 296 8.74 9.18 3.27
C THR A 296 8.95 9.10 4.77
N ILE A 297 8.94 10.23 5.47
CA ILE A 297 8.93 10.27 6.93
C ILE A 297 7.65 10.97 7.36
N THR A 298 6.80 10.26 8.09
CA THR A 298 5.55 10.78 8.65
C THR A 298 5.61 10.73 10.16
N CYS A 299 5.17 11.80 10.81
CA CYS A 299 4.98 11.85 12.25
C CYS A 299 3.49 11.90 12.54
N VAL A 300 2.99 10.94 13.32
CA VAL A 300 1.59 10.88 13.75
C VAL A 300 1.55 11.13 15.24
N ASN A 301 0.96 12.27 15.63
CA ASN A 301 0.55 12.49 17.02
C ASN A 301 -0.78 11.79 17.24
N VAL A 302 -0.77 10.70 18.01
CA VAL A 302 -1.94 9.86 18.23
C VAL A 302 -3.05 10.60 19.00
N TRP A 303 -2.69 11.61 19.80
CA TRP A 303 -3.63 12.35 20.63
C TRP A 303 -4.17 13.60 19.97
N ASN A 304 -3.37 14.23 19.11
CA ASN A 304 -3.76 15.44 18.40
C ASN A 304 -3.43 15.35 16.91
N PRO A 305 -4.21 14.59 16.12
CA PRO A 305 -3.96 14.43 14.69
C PRO A 305 -4.15 15.75 13.91
N ASP A 306 -4.90 16.70 14.48
CA ASP A 306 -5.25 17.98 13.86
C ASP A 306 -4.26 19.10 14.18
N GLU A 307 -3.43 18.96 15.23
CA GLU A 307 -2.41 19.94 15.59
C GLU A 307 -1.17 19.76 14.73
N GLN A 308 -1.27 20.28 13.51
CA GLN A 308 -0.16 20.39 12.60
C GLN A 308 0.34 21.82 12.64
N SER A 309 1.58 21.98 13.11
CA SER A 309 2.30 23.23 12.93
C SER A 309 2.30 23.60 11.44
N PRO A 310 2.12 24.88 11.09
CA PRO A 310 2.20 25.30 9.70
C PRO A 310 3.57 24.89 9.14
N PRO A 311 3.62 24.38 7.89
CA PRO A 311 4.86 23.87 7.33
C PRO A 311 5.90 24.99 7.21
N GLN A 312 7.04 24.82 7.87
CA GLN A 312 8.20 25.70 7.73
C GLN A 312 8.95 25.36 6.44
N MET A 313 8.42 25.83 5.33
CA MET A 313 8.88 25.46 3.98
C MET A 313 10.34 25.85 3.69
N ASP A 314 10.83 26.95 4.25
CA ASP A 314 12.24 27.38 4.07
C ASP A 314 13.21 26.41 4.76
N GLU A 315 12.95 26.06 6.03
CA GLU A 315 13.75 25.10 6.79
C GLU A 315 13.67 23.69 6.20
N ALA A 316 12.49 23.31 5.73
CA ALA A 316 12.27 22.07 4.99
C ALA A 316 13.11 22.01 3.70
N PHE A 317 13.14 23.11 2.93
CA PHE A 317 13.93 23.21 1.71
C PHE A 317 15.44 23.08 1.99
N ASP A 318 15.94 23.75 3.03
CA ASP A 318 17.34 23.66 3.44
C ASP A 318 17.72 22.23 3.84
N THR A 319 16.87 21.59 4.66
CA THR A 319 17.06 20.20 5.10
C THR A 319 17.10 19.23 3.92
N ILE A 320 16.14 19.33 2.99
CA ILE A 320 16.04 18.44 1.83
C ILE A 320 17.20 18.66 0.87
N THR A 321 17.63 19.90 0.69
CA THR A 321 18.81 20.22 -0.12
C THR A 321 20.06 19.60 0.51
N ALA A 322 20.21 19.65 1.83
CA ALA A 322 21.31 18.97 2.53
C ALA A 322 21.24 17.45 2.37
N TRP A 323 20.06 16.84 2.54
CA TRP A 323 19.84 15.41 2.34
C TRP A 323 20.14 14.96 0.91
N GLY A 324 19.72 15.73 -0.10
CA GLY A 324 19.96 15.41 -1.49
C GLY A 324 21.43 15.52 -1.90
N ALA A 325 22.21 16.36 -1.22
CA ALA A 325 23.65 16.47 -1.41
C ALA A 325 24.39 15.21 -0.90
N VAL A 326 23.97 14.67 0.25
CA VAL A 326 24.59 13.47 0.84
C VAL A 326 24.05 12.15 0.27
N CYS A 327 22.82 12.14 -0.26
CA CYS A 327 22.20 10.99 -0.91
C CYS A 327 21.84 11.34 -2.37
N PRO A 328 22.78 11.21 -3.33
CA PRO A 328 22.54 11.61 -4.72
C PRO A 328 21.45 10.81 -5.44
N SER A 329 21.14 9.60 -4.98
CA SER A 329 20.08 8.76 -5.54
C SER A 329 18.68 9.24 -5.19
N LEU A 330 18.51 10.06 -4.14
CA LEU A 330 17.20 10.44 -3.62
C LEU A 330 16.44 11.34 -4.60
N VAL A 331 15.32 10.88 -5.13
CA VAL A 331 14.51 11.60 -6.12
C VAL A 331 13.30 12.28 -5.47
N GLU A 332 12.68 11.62 -4.49
CA GLU A 332 11.48 12.10 -3.81
C GLU A 332 11.66 11.98 -2.30
N CYS A 333 11.21 12.99 -1.56
CA CYS A 333 11.18 12.90 -0.11
C CYS A 333 10.02 13.67 0.52
N THR A 334 9.61 13.21 1.70
CA THR A 334 8.62 13.89 2.55
C THR A 334 9.21 14.02 3.95
N LEU A 335 9.18 15.25 4.48
CA LEU A 335 9.67 15.56 5.82
C LEU A 335 8.55 15.43 6.86
N PRO A 336 8.89 15.07 8.11
CA PRO A 336 7.92 14.87 9.18
C PRO A 336 7.09 16.13 9.51
N GLN A 337 7.72 17.31 9.53
CA GLN A 337 7.10 18.59 9.86
C GLN A 337 6.37 19.26 8.69
N SER A 338 6.47 18.70 7.50
CA SER A 338 6.04 19.37 6.27
C SER A 338 4.56 19.15 5.93
N ASN A 339 3.74 18.65 6.86
CA ASN A 339 2.34 18.27 6.59
C ASN A 339 2.17 17.45 5.30
N ALA A 340 2.97 16.39 5.18
CA ALA A 340 3.01 15.53 3.98
C ALA A 340 3.30 16.29 2.65
N VAL A 341 3.99 17.43 2.70
CA VAL A 341 4.52 18.07 1.48
C VAL A 341 5.58 17.15 0.90
N LYS A 342 5.25 16.63 -0.29
CA LYS A 342 6.16 15.84 -1.10
C LYS A 342 7.11 16.77 -1.84
N TRP A 343 8.41 16.50 -1.78
CA TRP A 343 9.44 17.20 -2.51
C TRP A 343 10.02 16.31 -3.60
N VAL A 344 10.26 16.90 -4.76
CA VAL A 344 10.74 16.20 -5.96
C VAL A 344 12.01 16.88 -6.47
N ARG A 345 13.05 16.08 -6.65
CA ARG A 345 14.30 16.50 -7.27
C ARG A 345 14.11 16.63 -8.77
N VAL A 346 14.30 17.84 -9.29
CA VAL A 346 14.12 18.12 -10.72
C VAL A 346 15.39 17.81 -11.51
N CYS A 347 16.52 18.32 -11.02
CA CYS A 347 17.85 18.14 -11.58
C CYS A 347 18.91 18.35 -10.50
N ASP A 348 19.98 17.55 -10.55
CA ASP A 348 21.14 17.64 -9.65
C ASP A 348 20.73 17.58 -8.18
N ASN A 349 20.79 18.71 -7.47
CA ASN A 349 20.33 18.86 -6.09
C ASN A 349 19.32 20.02 -5.96
N LEU A 350 18.53 20.25 -7.01
CA LEU A 350 17.49 21.27 -7.04
C LEU A 350 16.12 20.63 -6.81
N TRP A 351 15.42 21.09 -5.77
CA TRP A 351 14.22 20.47 -5.22
C TRP A 351 13.02 21.39 -5.29
N LEU A 352 11.88 20.88 -5.77
CA LEU A 352 10.62 21.60 -5.74
C LEU A 352 9.60 20.85 -4.87
N PRO A 353 8.79 21.55 -4.06
CA PRO A 353 7.64 20.92 -3.43
C PRO A 353 6.60 20.62 -4.51
N ASP A 354 5.81 19.56 -4.32
CA ASP A 354 4.84 19.08 -5.29
C ASP A 354 3.79 20.17 -5.55
N PRO A 355 3.71 20.71 -6.78
CA PRO A 355 2.81 21.79 -7.13
C PRO A 355 1.33 21.38 -7.05
N ALA A 356 1.04 20.08 -6.89
CA ALA A 356 -0.32 19.58 -6.70
C ALA A 356 -1.03 20.16 -5.46
N GLN A 357 -0.27 20.62 -4.45
CA GLN A 357 -0.82 21.22 -3.24
C GLN A 357 -0.79 22.76 -3.33
N PRO A 358 -1.92 23.47 -3.10
CA PRO A 358 -1.99 24.92 -3.25
C PRO A 358 -0.95 25.70 -2.44
N GLY A 359 -0.67 25.28 -1.20
CA GLY A 359 0.33 25.92 -0.34
C GLY A 359 1.74 25.95 -0.93
N ASN A 360 2.11 24.90 -1.67
CA ASN A 360 3.44 24.75 -2.26
C ASN A 360 3.67 25.76 -3.39
N THR A 361 2.63 26.01 -4.21
CA THR A 361 2.72 26.98 -5.31
C THR A 361 2.96 28.41 -4.79
N ARG A 362 2.30 28.79 -3.68
CA ARG A 362 2.49 30.08 -3.03
C ARG A 362 3.91 30.24 -2.48
N TRP A 363 4.48 29.18 -1.90
CA TRP A 363 5.87 29.21 -1.43
C TRP A 363 6.87 29.36 -2.59
N ILE A 364 6.74 28.54 -3.64
CA ILE A 364 7.59 28.63 -4.85
C ILE A 364 7.55 30.06 -5.39
N TRP A 365 6.37 30.65 -5.48
CA TRP A 365 6.20 32.02 -5.92
C TRP A 365 6.95 33.04 -5.07
N GLY A 366 6.80 32.95 -3.73
CA GLY A 366 7.51 33.81 -2.80
C GLY A 366 9.02 33.75 -3.00
N MET A 367 9.56 32.54 -3.15
CA MET A 367 10.99 32.32 -3.40
C MET A 367 11.49 32.90 -4.73
N LEU A 368 10.68 32.81 -5.79
CA LEU A 368 11.00 33.39 -7.10
C LEU A 368 10.94 34.91 -7.10
N ARG A 369 9.90 35.49 -6.51
CA ARG A 369 9.74 36.95 -6.39
C ARG A 369 10.87 37.56 -5.56
N ALA A 370 11.31 36.86 -4.52
CA ALA A 370 12.43 37.29 -3.69
C ALA A 370 13.81 37.03 -4.32
N HIS A 371 13.89 36.39 -5.50
CA HIS A 371 15.14 35.94 -6.13
C HIS A 371 16.01 35.06 -5.21
N LYS A 372 15.37 34.31 -4.30
CA LYS A 372 16.05 33.46 -3.32
C LYS A 372 16.20 32.01 -3.78
N TYR A 373 15.43 31.58 -4.77
CA TYR A 373 15.48 30.20 -5.24
C TYR A 373 16.78 29.91 -6.02
N PRO A 374 17.65 28.99 -5.57
CA PRO A 374 18.92 28.72 -6.23
C PRO A 374 18.72 27.96 -7.54
N GLY A 375 19.43 28.35 -8.61
CA GLY A 375 19.47 27.58 -9.86
C GLY A 375 18.16 27.51 -10.64
N TRP A 376 17.24 28.45 -10.44
CA TRP A 376 15.93 28.44 -11.12
C TRP A 376 16.02 28.36 -12.65
N ASP A 377 16.93 29.11 -13.27
CA ASP A 377 17.12 29.08 -14.73
C ASP A 377 17.46 27.66 -15.23
N ARG A 378 18.29 26.93 -14.48
CA ARG A 378 18.65 25.54 -14.78
C ARG A 378 17.46 24.59 -14.66
N ILE A 379 16.59 24.78 -13.67
CA ILE A 379 15.34 24.03 -13.55
C ILE A 379 14.45 24.26 -14.77
N VAL A 380 14.25 25.53 -15.15
CA VAL A 380 13.44 25.89 -16.32
C VAL A 380 13.99 25.24 -17.59
N ASP A 381 15.30 25.31 -17.81
CA ASP A 381 15.93 24.71 -18.99
C ASP A 381 15.86 23.18 -18.98
N THR A 382 16.03 22.54 -17.82
CA THR A 382 15.89 21.08 -17.66
C THR A 382 14.46 20.64 -17.97
N LEU A 383 13.45 21.34 -17.43
CA LEU A 383 12.05 21.02 -17.67
C LEU A 383 11.64 21.25 -19.12
N ARG A 384 12.23 22.26 -19.79
CA ARG A 384 12.03 22.49 -21.23
C ARG A 384 12.47 21.30 -22.08
N ALA A 385 13.56 20.63 -21.69
CA ALA A 385 14.10 19.49 -22.41
C ALA A 385 13.26 18.20 -22.23
N ARG A 386 12.48 18.08 -21.15
CA ARG A 386 11.66 16.88 -20.86
C ARG A 386 10.28 16.98 -21.50
N VAL A 387 10.05 16.20 -22.56
CA VAL A 387 8.81 16.19 -23.37
C VAL A 387 7.50 16.06 -22.55
N PRO A 388 7.40 15.23 -21.50
CA PRO A 388 6.17 15.09 -20.70
C PRO A 388 5.83 16.33 -19.85
N LEU A 389 6.80 17.22 -19.63
CA LEU A 389 6.69 18.35 -18.70
C LEU A 389 6.53 19.69 -19.43
N LYS A 390 6.27 19.71 -20.73
CA LYS A 390 6.08 20.95 -21.51
C LYS A 390 4.96 21.83 -20.96
N ASP A 391 3.88 21.22 -20.46
CA ASP A 391 2.76 21.94 -19.85
C ASP A 391 3.13 22.55 -18.50
N PHE A 392 3.88 21.79 -17.70
CA PHE A 392 4.45 22.28 -16.46
C PHE A 392 5.44 23.43 -16.70
N HIS A 393 6.37 23.28 -17.65
CA HIS A 393 7.31 24.33 -18.05
C HIS A 393 6.57 25.60 -18.52
N ARG A 394 5.55 25.47 -19.39
CA ARG A 394 4.75 26.64 -19.83
C ARG A 394 4.13 27.37 -18.64
N ARG A 395 3.63 26.63 -17.65
CA ARG A 395 3.06 27.21 -16.43
C ARG A 395 4.12 27.83 -15.53
N LEU A 396 5.27 27.19 -15.32
CA LEU A 396 6.38 27.78 -14.55
C LEU A 396 6.94 29.06 -15.18
N VAL A 397 7.06 29.12 -16.51
CA VAL A 397 7.49 30.34 -17.21
C VAL A 397 6.46 31.45 -17.01
N ARG A 398 5.17 31.14 -17.14
CA ARG A 398 4.10 32.11 -16.82
C ARG A 398 4.16 32.58 -15.37
N LEU A 399 4.41 31.66 -14.42
CA LEU A 399 4.56 32.00 -13.01
C LEU A 399 5.73 32.98 -12.81
N ARG A 400 6.91 32.72 -13.38
CA ARG A 400 8.04 33.65 -13.31
C ARG A 400 7.71 35.02 -13.89
N SER A 401 7.08 35.07 -15.07
CA SER A 401 6.71 36.33 -15.72
C SER A 401 5.76 37.14 -14.85
N LYS A 402 4.71 36.51 -14.28
CA LYS A 402 3.78 37.20 -13.38
C LYS A 402 4.46 37.64 -12.07
N ALA A 403 5.40 36.86 -11.52
CA ALA A 403 6.12 37.20 -10.29
C ALA A 403 6.97 38.48 -10.43
N LEU A 404 7.58 38.66 -11.61
CA LEU A 404 8.37 39.84 -11.94
C LEU A 404 7.53 41.10 -12.18
N LEU A 405 6.26 40.95 -12.59
CA LEU A 405 5.37 42.06 -12.89
C LEU A 405 4.68 42.65 -11.65
N HIS A 406 4.85 42.06 -10.46
CA HIS A 406 4.16 42.46 -9.22
C HIS A 406 2.62 42.48 -9.29
N GLU A 407 2.00 41.89 -10.33
CA GLU A 407 0.57 41.95 -10.62
C GLU A 407 -0.30 40.92 -9.88
N TYR A 408 0.07 40.45 -8.69
CA TYR A 408 -0.69 39.39 -8.02
C TYR A 408 -1.41 39.87 -6.76
N GLU A 409 -2.68 40.26 -6.92
CA GLU A 409 -3.72 39.96 -5.95
C GLU A 409 -4.09 38.49 -6.13
N THR A 410 -4.15 37.72 -5.04
CA THR A 410 -4.34 36.26 -5.08
C THR A 410 -5.70 35.87 -5.65
N ASP A 411 -5.79 35.66 -6.96
CA ASP A 411 -6.86 34.89 -7.56
C ASP A 411 -6.55 33.40 -7.37
N ASP A 412 -7.38 32.71 -6.58
CA ASP A 412 -7.25 31.28 -6.27
C ASP A 412 -7.40 30.39 -7.52
N GLU A 413 -7.97 30.91 -8.61
CA GLU A 413 -8.18 30.17 -9.87
C GLU A 413 -6.86 29.75 -10.55
N ASP A 414 -5.84 30.59 -10.50
CA ASP A 414 -4.53 30.32 -11.11
C ASP A 414 -3.74 29.26 -10.32
N ALA A 415 -3.89 29.24 -8.99
CA ALA A 415 -3.31 28.20 -8.12
C ALA A 415 -3.98 26.84 -8.37
N ALA A 416 -5.31 26.82 -8.55
CA ALA A 416 -6.07 25.62 -8.91
C ALA A 416 -5.63 25.04 -10.27
N GLY A 417 -5.24 25.90 -11.22
CA GLY A 417 -4.70 25.47 -12.50
C GLY A 417 -3.47 24.57 -12.35
N VAL A 418 -2.52 24.93 -11.47
CA VAL A 418 -1.24 24.23 -11.27
C VAL A 418 -1.40 22.91 -10.50
N ALA A 419 -2.41 22.80 -9.64
CA ALA A 419 -2.66 21.64 -8.78
C ALA A 419 -2.90 20.30 -9.53
N GLY A 420 -3.26 20.35 -10.82
CA GLY A 420 -3.50 19.15 -11.63
C GLY A 420 -2.24 18.43 -12.16
N ILE A 421 -1.02 18.96 -11.90
CA ILE A 421 0.22 18.39 -12.45
C ILE A 421 0.99 17.67 -11.34
N ARG A 422 1.26 16.38 -11.53
CA ARG A 422 2.14 15.60 -10.66
C ARG A 422 3.57 15.57 -11.24
N LEU A 423 4.57 15.94 -10.43
CA LEU A 423 5.98 15.92 -10.84
C LEU A 423 6.64 14.54 -10.75
N GLY A 424 5.99 13.57 -10.10
CA GLY A 424 6.43 12.18 -10.05
C GLY A 424 6.00 11.41 -11.31
N GLY A 425 6.93 11.17 -12.23
CA GLY A 425 6.73 10.38 -13.44
C GLY A 425 7.37 9.00 -13.33
N ALA A 426 6.54 7.96 -13.49
CA ALA A 426 6.85 6.53 -13.58
C ALA A 426 7.36 5.85 -12.29
N GLY A 427 6.52 4.99 -11.69
CA GLY A 427 6.99 3.93 -10.81
C GLY A 427 6.00 3.63 -9.68
N TRP A 428 5.31 2.51 -9.80
CA TRP A 428 4.50 1.85 -8.77
C TRP A 428 3.38 2.72 -8.16
N ARG A 429 2.20 2.68 -8.79
CA ARG A 429 1.05 2.21 -8.01
C ARG A 429 1.39 0.74 -7.71
N VAL A 430 1.65 0.37 -6.45
CA VAL A 430 1.13 -0.95 -6.03
C VAL A 430 -0.34 -0.80 -6.35
N ASP A 431 -0.90 -1.67 -7.19
CA ASP A 431 -2.26 -1.52 -7.71
C ASP A 431 -3.26 -1.27 -6.57
N GLU A 432 -3.42 -0.01 -6.15
CA GLU A 432 -4.50 0.49 -5.31
C GLU A 432 -5.80 0.57 -6.14
N ASP A 433 -5.72 0.24 -7.43
CA ASP A 433 -6.82 0.22 -8.40
C ASP A 433 -7.17 -1.20 -8.91
N ASP A 434 -6.59 -2.27 -8.35
CA ASP A 434 -7.04 -3.67 -8.55
C ASP A 434 -7.63 -4.23 -7.23
N GLU A 435 -8.52 -3.48 -6.59
CA GLU A 435 -9.47 -3.96 -5.57
C GLU A 435 -10.93 -3.84 -6.03
#